data_AF-A0A0P6Y114-F1
#
_entry.id   AF-A0A0P6Y114-F1
#
_cell.length_a   1.000
_cell.length_b   1.000
_cell.length_c   1.000
_cell.angle_alpha   90.00
_cell.angle_beta   90.00
_cell.angle_gamma   90.00
#
_symmetry.space_group_name_H-M   'P 1'
#
loop_
_entity.id
_entity.type
_entity.pdbx_description
1 polymer ?
#
loop_
_entity_poly.entity_id
_entity_poly.type
_entity_poly.pdbx_seq_one_letter_code
_entity_poly.pdbx_strand_id
1 'polypeptide(L)'
;MASASAAELVAAVDAVMAVVEENTAATEQMAAGATEVTGAIENIASVSEENSAAVEEVSASAEEMSAQVEEVAASARSLEEMAQNLKEIVRQFKLQQTSRSDLLDEIETFQKAHLRWVERVEKAASGAETLRVSDVPAHTDCALGKWYYGLGKREFGAHSEFKAVEADHIRFHDLLREFAANQKNGHHGAQMLKEIKQVAKQVDEKLESLKRVI
;
A
#
# COMPACT_ATOMS: atom_id res chain seq x y z
N MET A 1 78.34 26.64 54.75
CA MET A 1 76.99 26.97 54.21
C MET A 1 76.98 27.07 52.69
N ALA A 2 77.85 27.85 52.04
CA ALA A 2 77.84 28.05 50.58
C ALA A 2 77.96 26.78 49.71
N SER A 3 78.71 25.75 50.16
CA SER A 3 78.87 24.49 49.41
C SER A 3 77.62 23.60 49.45
N ALA A 4 76.78 23.70 50.49
CA ALA A 4 75.57 22.87 50.60
C ALA A 4 74.43 23.43 49.73
N SER A 5 74.27 24.76 49.70
CA SER A 5 73.29 25.43 48.83
C SER A 5 73.63 25.27 47.34
N ALA A 6 74.92 25.22 46.98
CA ALA A 6 75.33 24.95 45.61
C ALA A 6 74.97 23.53 45.16
N ALA A 7 75.08 22.54 46.05
CA ALA A 7 74.70 21.16 45.75
C ALA A 7 73.18 20.98 45.60
N GLU A 8 72.37 21.65 46.44
CA GLU A 8 70.90 21.69 46.27
C GLU A 8 70.48 22.35 44.96
N LEU A 9 71.15 23.44 44.56
CA LEU A 9 70.87 24.10 43.28
C LEU A 9 71.15 23.17 42.09
N VAL A 10 72.27 22.44 42.13
CA VAL A 10 72.61 21.46 41.07
C VAL A 10 71.55 20.37 40.99
N ALA A 11 71.14 19.79 42.13
CA ALA A 11 70.09 18.76 42.15
C ALA A 11 68.73 19.29 41.65
N ALA A 12 68.37 20.53 41.97
CA ALA A 12 67.16 21.16 41.46
C ALA A 12 67.24 21.41 39.95
N VAL A 13 68.40 21.82 39.42
CA VAL A 13 68.62 21.98 37.98
C VAL A 13 68.51 20.63 37.27
N ASP A 14 69.10 19.56 37.80
CA ASP A 14 69.00 18.21 37.22
C ASP A 14 67.54 17.72 37.17
N ALA A 15 66.76 17.96 38.23
CA ALA A 15 65.34 17.64 38.26
C ALA A 15 64.53 18.43 37.20
N VAL A 16 64.84 19.72 37.02
CA VAL A 16 64.22 20.54 35.98
C VAL A 16 64.59 20.02 34.59
N MET A 17 65.85 19.62 34.36
CA MET A 17 66.28 19.07 33.08
C MET A 17 65.54 17.78 32.73
N ALA A 18 65.34 16.88 33.70
CA ALA A 18 64.56 15.67 33.49
C ALA A 18 63.10 15.97 33.09
N VAL A 19 62.46 16.95 33.74
CA VAL A 19 61.10 17.38 33.37
C VAL A 19 61.06 18.04 31.98
N VAL A 20 62.10 18.78 31.61
CA VAL A 20 62.22 19.38 30.26
C VAL A 20 62.37 18.30 29.19
N GLU A 21 63.16 17.26 29.43
CA GLU A 21 63.27 16.11 28.52
C GLU A 21 61.93 15.38 28.36
N GLU A 22 61.22 15.12 29.48
CA GLU A 22 59.89 14.49 29.45
C GLU A 22 58.87 15.35 28.67
N ASN A 23 58.84 16.66 28.92
CA ASN A 23 57.96 17.57 28.17
C ASN A 23 58.32 17.65 26.68
N THR A 24 59.61 17.56 26.35
CA THR A 24 60.06 17.54 24.95
C THR A 24 59.55 16.27 24.26
N ALA A 25 59.72 15.11 24.89
CA ALA A 25 59.20 13.84 24.38
C ALA A 25 57.67 13.85 24.23
N ALA A 26 56.94 14.37 25.22
CA ALA A 26 55.49 14.50 25.14
C ALA A 26 55.05 15.44 23.99
N THR A 27 55.80 16.52 23.75
CA THR A 27 55.54 17.46 22.66
C THR A 27 55.78 16.82 21.29
N GLU A 28 56.83 16.00 21.15
CA GLU A 28 57.09 15.24 19.93
C GLU A 28 56.00 14.21 19.66
N GLN A 29 55.54 13.49 20.68
CA GLN A 29 54.40 12.57 20.55
C GLN A 29 53.11 13.30 20.15
N MET A 30 52.87 14.48 20.71
CA MET A 30 51.71 15.31 20.35
C MET A 30 51.81 15.81 18.90
N ALA A 31 53.00 16.19 18.43
CA ALA A 31 53.23 16.59 17.04
C ALA A 31 53.01 15.43 16.07
N ALA A 32 53.46 14.22 16.42
CA ALA A 32 53.18 13.01 15.66
C ALA A 32 51.68 12.70 15.62
N GLY A 33 51.00 12.76 16.76
CA GLY A 33 49.55 12.56 16.84
C GLY A 33 48.76 13.59 16.04
N ALA A 34 49.16 14.87 16.05
CA ALA A 34 48.53 15.91 15.23
C ALA A 34 48.67 15.63 13.73
N THR A 35 49.81 15.08 13.31
CA THR A 35 50.04 14.68 11.91
C THR A 35 49.12 13.52 11.53
N GLU A 36 48.96 12.53 12.40
CA GLU A 36 48.08 11.38 12.18
C GLU A 36 46.59 11.82 12.10
N VAL A 37 46.17 12.71 13.00
CA VAL A 37 44.82 13.32 12.97
C VAL A 37 44.60 14.09 11.67
N THR A 38 45.58 14.85 11.20
CA THR A 38 45.47 15.59 9.94
C THR A 38 45.29 14.64 8.75
N GLY A 39 46.07 13.56 8.68
CA GLY A 39 45.90 12.53 7.64
C GLY A 39 44.55 11.81 7.72
N ALA A 40 44.02 11.57 8.92
CA ALA A 40 42.67 11.02 9.09
C ALA A 40 41.60 11.98 8.57
N ILE A 41 41.73 13.29 8.81
CA ILE A 41 40.81 14.32 8.30
C ILE A 41 40.82 14.37 6.77
N GLU A 42 42.00 14.30 6.14
CA GLU A 42 42.12 14.27 4.67
C GLU A 42 41.42 13.03 4.07
N ASN A 43 41.59 11.86 4.69
CA ASN A 43 40.87 10.66 4.27
C ASN A 43 39.35 10.80 4.43
N ILE A 44 38.88 11.38 5.53
CA ILE A 44 37.44 11.65 5.73
C ILE A 44 36.92 12.61 4.66
N ALA A 45 37.68 13.64 4.29
CA ALA A 45 37.30 14.57 3.24
C ALA A 45 37.16 13.84 1.89
N SER A 46 38.14 13.02 1.52
CA SER A 46 38.10 12.22 0.29
C SER A 46 36.90 11.26 0.25
N VAL A 47 36.61 10.57 1.36
CA VAL A 47 35.45 9.66 1.45
C VAL A 47 34.13 10.45 1.40
N SER A 48 34.09 11.65 1.97
CA SER A 48 32.90 12.51 1.95
C SER A 48 32.59 13.02 0.53
N GLU A 49 33.63 13.31 -0.27
CA GLU A 49 33.49 13.66 -1.68
C GLU A 49 32.95 12.47 -2.50
N GLU A 50 33.52 11.27 -2.32
CA GLU A 50 33.04 10.06 -2.98
C GLU A 50 31.58 9.75 -2.61
N ASN A 51 31.22 9.88 -1.34
CA ASN A 51 29.86 9.66 -0.87
C ASN A 51 28.88 10.71 -1.43
N SER A 52 29.32 11.96 -1.61
CA SER A 52 28.50 13.00 -2.23
C SER A 52 28.22 12.65 -3.70
N ALA A 53 29.24 12.20 -4.45
CA ALA A 53 29.07 11.75 -5.83
C ALA A 53 28.13 10.53 -5.92
N ALA A 54 28.27 9.56 -5.02
CA ALA A 54 27.38 8.40 -4.95
C ALA A 54 25.93 8.79 -4.66
N VAL A 55 25.70 9.79 -3.79
CA VAL A 55 24.37 10.31 -3.50
C VAL A 55 23.75 11.01 -4.73
N GLU A 56 24.55 11.73 -5.52
CA GLU A 56 24.08 12.33 -6.78
C GLU A 56 23.67 11.26 -7.80
N GLU A 57 24.46 10.18 -7.94
CA GLU A 57 24.12 9.05 -8.82
C GLU A 57 22.85 8.32 -8.38
N VAL A 58 22.68 8.09 -7.08
CA VAL A 58 21.46 7.49 -6.52
C VAL A 58 20.26 8.40 -6.75
N SER A 59 20.43 9.72 -6.60
CA SER A 59 19.34 10.68 -6.84
C SER A 59 18.92 10.69 -8.30
N ALA A 60 19.87 10.71 -9.23
CA ALA A 60 19.60 10.61 -10.66
C ALA A 60 18.89 9.30 -11.02
N SER A 61 19.35 8.17 -10.46
CA SER A 61 18.72 6.86 -10.65
C SER A 61 17.28 6.82 -10.11
N ALA A 62 17.02 7.50 -8.99
CA ALA A 62 15.68 7.61 -8.42
C ALA A 62 14.74 8.45 -9.32
N GLU A 63 15.22 9.53 -9.93
CA GLU A 63 14.47 10.32 -10.92
C GLU A 63 14.13 9.48 -12.15
N GLU A 64 15.10 8.74 -12.68
CA GLU A 64 14.91 7.86 -13.84
C GLU A 64 13.89 6.74 -13.55
N MET A 65 13.96 6.15 -12.35
CA MET A 65 13.01 5.15 -11.89
C MET A 65 11.59 5.74 -11.77
N SER A 66 11.44 6.96 -11.27
CA SER A 66 10.15 7.64 -11.20
C SER A 66 9.54 7.82 -12.59
N ALA A 67 10.35 8.24 -13.57
CA ALA A 67 9.91 8.38 -14.96
C ALA A 67 9.46 7.03 -15.57
N GLN A 68 10.21 5.95 -15.33
CA GLN A 68 9.82 4.60 -15.80
C GLN A 68 8.51 4.13 -15.17
N VAL A 69 8.27 4.41 -13.88
CA VAL A 69 7.01 4.07 -13.22
C VAL A 69 5.83 4.81 -13.86
N GLU A 70 6.00 6.07 -14.24
CA GLU A 70 4.98 6.83 -14.97
C GLU A 70 4.70 6.23 -16.36
N GLU A 71 5.72 5.80 -17.08
CA GLU A 71 5.60 5.14 -18.38
C GLU A 71 4.89 3.78 -18.28
N VAL A 72 5.21 2.98 -17.26
CA VAL A 72 4.54 1.70 -16.98
C VAL A 72 3.06 1.95 -16.64
N ALA A 73 2.76 2.95 -15.82
CA ALA A 73 1.38 3.32 -15.49
C ALA A 73 0.60 3.78 -16.73
N ALA A 74 1.24 4.54 -17.64
CA ALA A 74 0.63 4.93 -18.91
C ALA A 74 0.36 3.73 -19.82
N SER A 75 1.31 2.80 -19.91
CA SER A 75 1.17 1.56 -20.68
C SER A 75 0.04 0.68 -20.13
N ALA A 76 -0.09 0.57 -18.81
CA ALA A 76 -1.19 -0.16 -18.17
C ALA A 76 -2.56 0.44 -18.49
N ARG A 77 -2.68 1.78 -18.49
CA ARG A 77 -3.92 2.48 -18.91
C ARG A 77 -4.25 2.22 -20.39
N SER A 78 -3.25 2.25 -21.26
CA SER A 78 -3.43 1.93 -22.68
C SER A 78 -3.89 0.49 -22.89
N LEU A 79 -3.33 -0.46 -22.13
CA LEU A 79 -3.76 -1.85 -22.16
C LEU A 79 -5.19 -2.04 -21.66
N GLU A 80 -5.58 -1.34 -20.60
CA GLU A 80 -6.97 -1.31 -20.13
C GLU A 80 -7.93 -0.80 -21.21
N GLU A 81 -7.58 0.31 -21.87
CA GLU A 81 -8.37 0.87 -22.97
C GLU A 81 -8.49 -0.11 -24.14
N MET A 82 -7.39 -0.77 -24.53
CA MET A 82 -7.41 -1.81 -25.56
C MET A 82 -8.30 -2.99 -25.17
N ALA A 83 -8.26 -3.43 -23.91
CA ALA A 83 -9.11 -4.50 -23.41
C ALA A 83 -10.60 -4.11 -23.41
N GLN A 84 -10.93 -2.87 -23.05
CA GLN A 84 -12.30 -2.35 -23.12
C GLN A 84 -12.78 -2.26 -24.57
N ASN A 85 -11.95 -1.76 -25.48
CA ASN A 85 -12.26 -1.71 -26.92
C ASN A 85 -12.47 -3.10 -27.50
N LEU A 86 -11.61 -4.06 -27.15
CA LEU A 86 -11.77 -5.46 -27.56
C LEU A 86 -13.08 -6.04 -27.03
N LYS A 87 -13.43 -5.78 -25.77
CA LYS A 87 -14.70 -6.22 -25.18
C LYS A 87 -15.91 -5.65 -25.94
N GLU A 88 -15.87 -4.37 -26.34
CA GLU A 88 -16.94 -3.78 -27.16
C GLU A 88 -17.02 -4.40 -28.56
N ILE A 89 -15.88 -4.68 -29.20
CA ILE A 89 -15.84 -5.36 -30.51
C ILE A 89 -16.42 -6.77 -30.39
N VAL A 90 -16.01 -7.55 -29.38
CA VAL A 90 -16.54 -8.89 -29.11
C VAL A 90 -18.05 -8.84 -28.87
N ARG A 91 -18.57 -7.81 -28.19
CA ARG A 91 -20.01 -7.60 -27.98
C ARG A 91 -20.80 -7.39 -29.28
N GLN A 92 -20.17 -6.90 -30.36
CA GLN A 92 -20.82 -6.76 -31.67
C GLN A 92 -21.07 -8.11 -32.35
N PHE A 93 -20.27 -9.14 -32.02
CA PHE A 93 -20.56 -10.51 -32.42
C PHE A 93 -21.69 -11.03 -31.55
N LYS A 94 -22.93 -10.88 -32.03
CA LYS A 94 -24.10 -11.52 -31.45
C LYS A 94 -23.94 -13.03 -31.51
N LEU A 95 -23.41 -13.63 -30.44
CA LEU A 95 -23.53 -15.06 -30.22
C LEU A 95 -25.01 -15.33 -29.92
N GLN A 96 -25.69 -15.88 -30.91
CA GLN A 96 -27.10 -16.29 -30.80
C GLN A 96 -27.30 -17.50 -29.87
N GLN A 97 -26.28 -17.89 -29.11
CA GLN A 97 -26.37 -18.80 -27.99
C GLN A 97 -25.41 -18.32 -26.91
N THR A 98 -25.96 -17.79 -25.80
CA THR A 98 -25.21 -17.64 -24.57
C THR A 98 -24.76 -19.05 -24.17
N SER A 99 -23.46 -19.33 -24.24
CA SER A 99 -22.95 -20.62 -23.81
C SER A 99 -23.06 -20.70 -22.29
N ARG A 100 -23.12 -21.92 -21.75
CA ARG A 100 -23.13 -22.13 -20.29
C ARG A 100 -21.93 -21.43 -19.61
N SER A 101 -20.75 -21.41 -20.25
CA SER A 101 -19.58 -20.69 -19.73
C SER A 101 -19.81 -19.18 -19.62
N ASP A 102 -20.47 -18.55 -20.60
CA ASP A 102 -20.73 -17.11 -20.56
C ASP A 102 -21.65 -16.73 -19.40
N LEU A 103 -22.60 -17.59 -19.05
CA LEU A 103 -23.50 -17.41 -17.89
C LEU A 103 -22.75 -17.55 -16.57
N LEU A 104 -21.81 -18.50 -16.49
CA LEU A 104 -21.01 -18.73 -15.28
C LEU A 104 -20.03 -17.56 -15.02
N ASP A 105 -19.44 -17.00 -16.07
CA ASP A 105 -18.54 -15.85 -16.02
C ASP A 105 -19.26 -14.57 -15.54
N GLU A 106 -20.51 -14.37 -15.97
CA GLU A 106 -21.34 -13.26 -15.47
C GLU A 106 -21.60 -13.38 -13.96
N ILE A 107 -21.92 -14.58 -13.47
CA ILE A 107 -22.15 -14.79 -12.04
C ILE A 107 -20.88 -14.51 -11.22
N GLU A 108 -19.70 -14.93 -11.69
CA GLU A 108 -18.44 -14.61 -11.02
C GLU A 108 -18.16 -13.11 -10.99
N THR A 109 -18.55 -12.38 -12.04
CA THR A 109 -18.44 -10.92 -12.10
C THR A 109 -19.32 -10.24 -11.04
N PHE A 110 -20.51 -10.77 -10.77
CA PHE A 110 -21.41 -10.25 -9.74
C PHE A 110 -20.86 -10.47 -8.32
N GLN A 111 -20.34 -11.67 -8.05
CA GLN A 111 -19.70 -12.00 -6.77
C GLN A 111 -18.51 -11.06 -6.48
N LYS A 112 -17.65 -10.83 -7.48
CA LYS A 112 -16.54 -9.87 -7.37
C LYS A 112 -17.01 -8.44 -7.12
N ALA A 113 -18.16 -8.02 -7.68
CA ALA A 113 -18.71 -6.69 -7.44
C ALA A 113 -19.21 -6.50 -6.01
N HIS A 114 -19.89 -7.49 -5.43
CA HIS A 114 -20.29 -7.46 -4.02
C HIS A 114 -19.10 -7.50 -3.07
N LEU A 115 -18.08 -8.32 -3.35
CA LEU A 115 -16.85 -8.35 -2.54
C LEU A 115 -16.20 -6.95 -2.43
N ARG A 116 -16.09 -6.23 -3.55
CA ARG A 116 -15.59 -4.85 -3.56
C ARG A 116 -16.45 -3.91 -2.71
N TRP A 117 -17.77 -4.09 -2.70
CA TRP A 117 -18.66 -3.33 -1.83
C TRP A 117 -18.40 -3.62 -0.35
N VAL A 118 -18.16 -4.88 0.03
CA VAL A 118 -17.79 -5.25 1.40
C VAL A 118 -16.49 -4.56 1.82
N GLU A 119 -15.44 -4.63 0.98
CA GLU A 119 -14.16 -3.96 1.24
C GLU A 119 -14.33 -2.43 1.43
N ARG A 120 -15.21 -1.82 0.64
CA ARG A 120 -15.50 -0.38 0.72
C ARG A 120 -16.19 -0.01 2.02
N VAL A 121 -17.14 -0.84 2.49
CA VAL A 121 -17.79 -0.66 3.80
C VAL A 121 -16.79 -0.84 4.94
N GLU A 122 -15.85 -1.78 4.84
CA GLU A 122 -14.78 -1.95 5.84
C GLU A 122 -13.88 -0.72 5.95
N LYS A 123 -13.44 -0.17 4.81
CA LYS A 123 -12.67 1.08 4.77
C LYS A 123 -13.46 2.24 5.35
N ALA A 124 -14.75 2.30 5.07
CA ALA A 124 -15.62 3.33 5.65
C ALA A 124 -15.81 3.14 7.17
N ALA A 125 -15.89 1.90 7.65
CA ALA A 125 -16.01 1.59 9.07
C ALA A 125 -14.73 1.92 9.87
N SER A 126 -13.56 1.79 9.25
CA SER A 126 -12.27 2.16 9.86
C SER A 126 -11.94 3.66 9.75
N GLY A 127 -12.77 4.44 9.05
CA GLY A 127 -12.55 5.86 8.81
C GLY A 127 -11.56 6.17 7.67
N ALA A 128 -11.12 5.15 6.93
CA ALA A 128 -10.21 5.32 5.78
C ALA A 128 -10.92 5.84 4.51
N GLU A 129 -12.26 5.74 4.44
CA GLU A 129 -13.08 6.23 3.34
C GLU A 129 -14.39 6.83 3.87
N THR A 130 -14.99 7.79 3.15
CA THR A 130 -16.35 8.25 3.44
C THR A 130 -17.28 7.73 2.36
N LEU A 131 -18.29 6.93 2.73
CA LEU A 131 -19.26 6.38 1.79
C LEU A 131 -20.60 7.10 1.93
N ARG A 132 -21.07 7.76 0.86
CA ARG A 132 -22.35 8.50 0.87
C ARG A 132 -23.49 7.60 0.41
N VAL A 133 -24.71 7.89 0.87
CA VAL A 133 -25.92 7.18 0.43
C VAL A 133 -26.11 7.27 -1.09
N SER A 134 -25.74 8.40 -1.69
CA SER A 134 -25.78 8.62 -3.14
C SER A 134 -24.84 7.71 -3.93
N ASP A 135 -23.79 7.18 -3.29
CA ASP A 135 -22.81 6.33 -3.95
C ASP A 135 -23.32 4.88 -4.08
N VAL A 136 -24.35 4.52 -3.30
CA VAL A 136 -24.95 3.18 -3.29
C VAL A 136 -26.06 3.11 -4.34
N PRO A 137 -25.85 2.39 -5.47
CA PRO A 137 -26.87 2.25 -6.50
C PRO A 137 -28.09 1.50 -5.94
N ALA A 138 -29.25 1.68 -6.57
CA ALA A 138 -30.39 0.82 -6.30
C ALA A 138 -30.07 -0.63 -6.66
N HIS A 139 -30.67 -1.58 -5.94
CA HIS A 139 -30.51 -3.00 -6.20
C HIS A 139 -30.95 -3.40 -7.62
N THR A 140 -31.78 -2.59 -8.29
CA THR A 140 -32.17 -2.79 -9.70
C THR A 140 -31.15 -2.25 -10.69
N ASP A 141 -30.31 -1.29 -10.28
CA ASP A 141 -29.41 -0.55 -11.17
C ASP A 141 -27.96 -1.06 -11.13
N CYS A 142 -27.63 -1.93 -10.16
CA CYS A 142 -26.35 -2.62 -10.10
C CYS A 142 -26.25 -3.70 -11.20
N ALA A 143 -25.04 -4.24 -11.44
CA ALA A 143 -24.81 -5.24 -12.48
C ALA A 143 -25.66 -6.50 -12.28
N LEU A 144 -25.70 -7.03 -11.05
CA LEU A 144 -26.53 -8.17 -10.68
C LEU A 144 -28.03 -7.85 -10.85
N GLY A 145 -28.47 -6.66 -10.45
CA GLY A 145 -29.86 -6.23 -10.57
C GLY A 145 -30.35 -6.15 -12.01
N LYS A 146 -29.58 -5.48 -12.87
CA LYS A 146 -29.88 -5.37 -14.31
C LYS A 146 -29.95 -6.74 -14.97
N TRP A 147 -29.08 -7.65 -14.58
CA TRP A 147 -29.12 -9.03 -15.04
C TRP A 147 -30.33 -9.78 -14.48
N TYR A 148 -30.54 -9.74 -13.17
CA TYR A 148 -31.59 -10.45 -12.45
C TYR A 148 -32.97 -10.08 -13.02
N TYR A 149 -33.30 -8.79 -13.11
CA TYR A 149 -34.59 -8.35 -13.65
C TYR A 149 -34.66 -8.39 -15.18
N GLY A 150 -33.53 -8.58 -15.86
CA GLY A 150 -33.40 -8.66 -17.30
C GLY A 150 -33.28 -10.10 -17.81
N LEU A 151 -32.09 -10.45 -18.30
CA LEU A 151 -31.80 -11.77 -18.89
C LEU A 151 -32.03 -12.90 -17.88
N GLY A 152 -31.55 -12.74 -16.65
CA GLY A 152 -31.64 -13.76 -15.60
C GLY A 152 -33.09 -14.19 -15.33
N LYS A 153 -34.03 -13.25 -15.23
CA LYS A 153 -35.45 -13.57 -15.01
C LYS A 153 -36.10 -14.25 -16.21
N ARG A 154 -35.67 -13.94 -17.44
CA ARG A 154 -36.19 -14.59 -18.65
C ARG A 154 -35.71 -16.04 -18.76
N GLU A 155 -34.43 -16.27 -18.50
CA GLU A 155 -33.82 -17.60 -18.68
C GLU A 155 -33.99 -18.49 -17.44
N PHE A 156 -33.80 -17.95 -16.23
CA PHE A 156 -33.72 -18.71 -14.99
C PHE A 156 -34.87 -18.44 -14.01
N GLY A 157 -35.85 -17.62 -14.38
CA GLY A 157 -36.97 -17.25 -13.52
C GLY A 157 -37.83 -18.42 -13.03
N ALA A 158 -37.70 -19.61 -13.63
CA ALA A 158 -38.34 -20.84 -13.15
C ALA A 158 -37.61 -21.48 -11.96
N HIS A 159 -36.30 -21.28 -11.82
CA HIS A 159 -35.48 -21.92 -10.79
C HIS A 159 -35.74 -21.31 -9.41
N SER A 160 -35.90 -22.17 -8.39
CA SER A 160 -36.01 -21.75 -6.99
C SER A 160 -34.76 -21.04 -6.50
N GLU A 161 -33.60 -21.51 -6.94
CA GLU A 161 -32.26 -21.00 -6.63
C GLU A 161 -32.13 -19.56 -7.12
N PHE A 162 -32.64 -19.27 -8.32
CA PHE A 162 -32.67 -17.92 -8.87
C PHE A 162 -33.52 -16.99 -8.01
N LYS A 163 -34.78 -17.37 -7.73
CA LYS A 163 -35.71 -16.57 -6.92
C LYS A 163 -35.20 -16.32 -5.50
N ALA A 164 -34.44 -17.27 -4.94
CA ALA A 164 -33.91 -17.16 -3.59
C ALA A 164 -32.91 -16.00 -3.43
N VAL A 165 -32.24 -15.57 -4.50
CA VAL A 165 -31.22 -14.50 -4.48
C VAL A 165 -31.82 -13.13 -4.15
N GLU A 166 -33.04 -12.85 -4.62
CA GLU A 166 -33.62 -11.49 -4.65
C GLU A 166 -33.73 -10.85 -3.27
N ALA A 167 -34.29 -11.59 -2.30
CA ALA A 167 -34.52 -11.06 -0.96
C ALA A 167 -33.21 -10.64 -0.27
N ASP A 168 -32.17 -11.46 -0.37
CA ASP A 168 -30.86 -11.17 0.24
C ASP A 168 -30.13 -10.06 -0.53
N HIS A 169 -30.27 -10.02 -1.85
CA HIS A 169 -29.70 -8.96 -2.67
C HIS A 169 -30.32 -7.60 -2.35
N ILE A 170 -31.64 -7.52 -2.20
CA ILE A 170 -32.33 -6.30 -1.74
C ILE A 170 -31.83 -5.92 -0.34
N ARG A 171 -31.80 -6.89 0.59
CA ARG A 171 -31.33 -6.66 1.96
C ARG A 171 -29.90 -6.13 2.01
N PHE A 172 -29.02 -6.64 1.15
CA PHE A 172 -27.64 -6.17 1.04
C PHE A 172 -27.60 -4.66 0.71
N HIS A 173 -28.33 -4.24 -0.32
CA HIS A 173 -28.37 -2.83 -0.72
C HIS A 173 -29.02 -1.92 0.33
N ASP A 174 -30.06 -2.39 1.02
CA ASP A 174 -30.68 -1.64 2.12
C ASP A 174 -29.68 -1.43 3.26
N LEU A 175 -28.95 -2.48 3.67
CA LEU A 175 -27.92 -2.38 4.69
C LEU A 175 -26.77 -1.45 4.28
N LEU A 176 -26.35 -1.47 3.01
CA LEU A 176 -25.35 -0.52 2.50
C LEU A 176 -25.81 0.94 2.64
N ARG A 177 -27.07 1.23 2.33
CA ARG A 177 -27.64 2.58 2.47
C ARG A 177 -27.79 2.99 3.92
N GLU A 178 -28.28 2.10 4.77
CA GLU A 178 -28.39 2.35 6.20
C GLU A 178 -27.00 2.62 6.82
N PHE A 179 -25.99 1.85 6.41
CA PHE A 179 -24.61 2.05 6.87
C PHE A 179 -24.06 3.39 6.39
N ALA A 180 -24.32 3.75 5.13
CA ALA A 180 -23.95 5.05 4.57
C ALA A 180 -24.62 6.23 5.29
N ALA A 181 -25.85 6.07 5.78
CA ALA A 181 -26.55 7.08 6.55
C ALA A 181 -26.04 7.20 8.00
N ASN A 182 -25.55 6.11 8.60
CA ASN A 182 -25.23 6.03 10.04
C ASN A 182 -23.74 5.84 10.37
N GLN A 183 -22.85 6.10 9.41
CA GLN A 183 -21.40 5.84 9.49
C GLN A 183 -20.67 6.43 10.71
N LYS A 184 -21.22 7.49 11.33
CA LYS A 184 -20.60 8.16 12.50
C LYS A 184 -20.85 7.45 13.84
N ASN A 185 -21.72 6.43 13.88
CA ASN A 185 -22.08 5.72 15.10
C ASN A 185 -21.25 4.42 15.25
N GLY A 186 -20.03 4.54 15.79
CA GLY A 186 -19.01 3.47 15.77
C GLY A 186 -19.45 2.07 16.26
N HIS A 187 -20.22 1.95 17.35
CA HIS A 187 -20.73 0.65 17.81
C HIS A 187 -21.79 0.05 16.87
N HIS A 188 -22.65 0.88 16.29
CA HIS A 188 -23.69 0.45 15.35
C HIS A 188 -23.07 0.07 14.00
N GLY A 189 -22.08 0.84 13.51
CA GLY A 189 -21.35 0.54 12.28
C GLY A 189 -20.65 -0.82 12.28
N ALA A 190 -20.06 -1.23 13.41
CA ALA A 190 -19.42 -2.54 13.54
C ALA A 190 -20.42 -3.71 13.49
N GLN A 191 -21.63 -3.53 14.04
CA GLN A 191 -22.70 -4.53 13.97
C GLN A 191 -23.25 -4.64 12.54
N MET A 192 -23.50 -3.51 11.89
CA MET A 192 -23.96 -3.45 10.50
C MET A 192 -22.95 -4.07 9.54
N LEU A 193 -21.64 -3.84 9.75
CA LEU A 193 -20.59 -4.46 8.95
C LEU A 193 -20.65 -5.99 9.00
N LYS A 194 -20.90 -6.57 10.19
CA LYS A 194 -21.08 -8.02 10.33
C LYS A 194 -22.30 -8.51 9.55
N GLU A 195 -23.41 -7.79 9.63
CA GLU A 195 -24.65 -8.15 8.92
C GLU A 195 -24.47 -8.04 7.39
N ILE A 196 -23.84 -6.97 6.89
CA ILE A 196 -23.52 -6.77 5.47
C ILE A 196 -22.67 -7.94 4.95
N LYS A 197 -21.61 -8.32 5.67
CA LYS A 197 -20.76 -9.46 5.31
C LYS A 197 -21.54 -10.77 5.27
N GLN A 198 -22.42 -10.99 6.23
CA GLN A 198 -23.23 -12.20 6.29
C GLN A 198 -24.19 -12.28 5.09
N VAL A 199 -24.91 -11.18 4.79
CA VAL A 199 -25.85 -11.14 3.67
C VAL A 199 -25.11 -11.26 2.33
N ALA A 200 -23.95 -10.62 2.17
CA ALA A 200 -23.11 -10.79 0.99
C ALA A 200 -22.76 -12.26 0.75
N LYS A 201 -22.34 -12.97 1.80
CA LYS A 201 -22.04 -14.41 1.74
C LYS A 201 -23.27 -15.25 1.34
N GLN A 202 -24.45 -14.91 1.86
CA GLN A 202 -25.69 -15.61 1.51
C GLN A 202 -26.06 -15.43 0.03
N VAL A 203 -25.89 -14.21 -0.50
CA VAL A 203 -26.06 -13.96 -1.94
C VAL A 203 -25.09 -14.81 -2.76
N ASP A 204 -23.81 -14.84 -2.38
CA ASP A 204 -22.78 -15.62 -3.08
C ASP A 204 -23.09 -17.13 -3.05
N GLU A 205 -23.51 -17.67 -1.91
CA GLU A 205 -23.89 -19.09 -1.76
C GLU A 205 -25.12 -19.47 -2.62
N LYS A 206 -26.09 -18.56 -2.74
CA LYS A 206 -27.27 -18.76 -3.60
C LYS A 206 -26.92 -18.67 -5.08
N LEU A 207 -26.03 -17.76 -5.45
CA LEU A 207 -25.47 -17.68 -6.81
C LEU A 207 -24.66 -18.93 -7.17
N GLU A 208 -23.88 -19.49 -6.24
CA GLU A 208 -23.17 -20.76 -6.45
C GLU A 208 -24.13 -21.95 -6.57
N SER A 209 -25.25 -21.94 -5.83
CA SER A 209 -26.29 -22.95 -5.96
C SER A 209 -26.97 -22.86 -7.32
N LEU A 210 -27.23 -21.64 -7.81
CA LEU A 210 -27.74 -21.41 -9.16
C LEU A 210 -26.79 -21.94 -10.24
N LYS A 211 -25.47 -21.68 -10.14
CA LYS A 211 -24.45 -22.20 -11.06
C LYS A 211 -24.47 -23.72 -11.22
N ARG A 212 -24.88 -24.46 -10.18
CA ARG A 212 -24.92 -25.93 -10.21
C ARG A 212 -26.13 -26.47 -10.98
N VAL A 213 -27.21 -25.70 -11.06
CA VAL A 213 -28.49 -26.13 -11.64
C VAL A 213 -28.76 -25.58 -13.05
N ILE A 214 -27.95 -24.60 -13.50
CA ILE A 214 -27.94 -24.06 -14.87
C ILE A 214 -26.72 -24.56 -15.66
#